data_AF-A0A377XKZ2-F1
#
_entry.id   AF-A0A377XKZ2-F1
#
_cell.length_a   1.000
_cell.length_b   1.000
_cell.length_c   1.000
_cell.angle_alpha   90.00
_cell.angle_beta   90.00
_cell.angle_gamma   90.00
#
_symmetry.space_group_name_H-M   'P 1'
#
loop_
_entity.id
_entity.type
_entity.pdbx_description
1 polymer ?
#
loop_
_entity_poly.entity_id
_entity_poly.type
_entity_poly.pdbx_seq_one_letter_code
_entity_poly.pdbx_strand_id
1 'polypeptide(L)'
;MILKNIYLGMFIPMLSQKADGYAERADLRGIERMHLIAGFGLSLMLAAVVTVSFLVGSNAVKSLLDTIPEFIKHGLSVATGIIPALGFAMLARLLINKKVAPYFFLGFVLMAYFENPGDRYRHSRRYRGGGHG
;
A
#
# COMPACT_ATOMS: atom_id res chain seq x y z
N MET A 1 -6.30 -9.07 -10.25
CA MET A 1 -7.26 -8.23 -11.01
C MET A 1 -8.54 -8.98 -11.36
N ILE A 2 -8.47 -10.17 -11.97
CA ILE A 2 -9.68 -10.97 -12.31
C ILE A 2 -10.49 -11.33 -11.06
N LEU A 3 -9.86 -11.89 -10.02
CA LEU A 3 -10.57 -12.29 -8.79
C LEU A 3 -11.28 -11.13 -8.09
N LYS A 4 -10.62 -9.96 -8.01
CA LYS A 4 -11.21 -8.73 -7.45
C LYS A 4 -12.41 -8.27 -8.28
N ASN A 5 -12.31 -8.30 -9.60
CA ASN A 5 -13.41 -7.88 -10.48
C ASN A 5 -14.60 -8.84 -10.46
N ILE A 6 -14.37 -10.15 -10.39
CA ILE A 6 -15.44 -11.14 -10.20
C ILE A 6 -16.14 -10.92 -8.86
N TYR A 7 -15.37 -10.69 -7.78
CA TYR A 7 -15.95 -10.42 -6.47
C TYR A 7 -16.77 -9.12 -6.45
N LEU A 8 -16.23 -8.05 -7.05
CA LEU A 8 -16.93 -6.77 -7.17
C LEU A 8 -18.17 -6.84 -8.06
N GLY A 9 -18.11 -7.60 -9.16
CA GLY A 9 -19.16 -7.65 -10.16
C GLY A 9 -20.29 -8.65 -9.85
N MET A 10 -20.00 -9.71 -9.10
CA MET A 10 -20.96 -10.79 -8.83
C MET A 10 -21.31 -10.91 -7.35
N PHE A 11 -20.33 -10.80 -6.46
CA PHE A 11 -20.51 -11.07 -5.03
C PHE A 11 -21.06 -9.86 -4.26
N ILE A 12 -20.54 -8.66 -4.52
CA ILE A 12 -21.01 -7.42 -3.87
C ILE A 12 -22.48 -7.11 -4.21
N PRO A 13 -22.94 -7.18 -5.48
CA PRO A 13 -24.34 -6.87 -5.81
C PRO A 13 -25.32 -7.86 -5.17
N MET A 14 -24.93 -9.14 -5.05
CA MET A 14 -25.74 -10.16 -4.40
C MET A 14 -25.89 -9.90 -2.89
N LEU A 15 -24.82 -9.45 -2.22
CA LEU A 15 -24.88 -9.01 -0.83
C LEU A 15 -25.64 -7.70 -0.66
N SER A 16 -25.52 -6.78 -1.63
CA SER A 16 -26.26 -5.51 -1.66
C SER A 16 -27.76 -5.75 -1.77
N GLN A 17 -28.21 -6.64 -2.66
CA GLN A 17 -29.61 -7.00 -2.81
C GLN A 17 -30.18 -7.61 -1.51
N LYS A 18 -29.36 -8.35 -0.77
CA LYS A 18 -29.74 -8.87 0.55
C LYS A 18 -29.78 -7.77 1.62
N ALA A 19 -28.87 -6.80 1.56
CA ALA A 19 -28.86 -5.63 2.43
C ALA A 19 -30.09 -4.73 2.20
N ASP A 20 -30.52 -4.57 0.94
CA ASP A 20 -31.73 -3.83 0.58
C ASP A 20 -32.98 -4.46 1.23
N GLY A 21 -33.08 -5.80 1.25
CA GLY A 21 -34.14 -6.51 1.96
C GLY A 21 -34.10 -6.36 3.50
N TYR A 22 -32.93 -6.10 4.10
CA TYR A 22 -32.83 -5.72 5.52
C TYR A 22 -33.17 -4.24 5.75
N ALA A 23 -32.93 -3.38 4.76
CA ALA A 23 -33.30 -1.97 4.79
C ALA A 23 -34.83 -1.76 4.74
N GLU A 24 -35.55 -2.54 3.94
CA GLU A 24 -37.03 -2.55 3.93
C GLU A 24 -37.63 -2.90 5.30
N ARG A 25 -36.89 -3.65 6.12
CA ARG A 25 -37.31 -4.06 7.48
C ARG A 25 -36.80 -3.10 8.57
N ALA A 26 -36.18 -1.98 8.18
CA ALA A 26 -35.51 -1.03 9.06
C ALA A 26 -34.47 -1.66 10.02
N ASP A 27 -33.88 -2.80 9.63
CA ASP A 27 -32.86 -3.50 10.43
C ASP A 27 -31.45 -3.00 10.08
N LEU A 28 -31.02 -1.95 10.80
CA LEU A 28 -29.71 -1.32 10.64
C LEU A 28 -28.55 -2.29 10.94
N ARG A 29 -28.74 -3.25 11.86
CA ARG A 29 -27.69 -4.21 12.24
C ARG A 29 -27.50 -5.25 11.14
N GLY A 30 -28.57 -5.62 10.43
CA GLY A 30 -28.52 -6.47 9.25
C GLY A 30 -27.69 -5.84 8.12
N ILE A 31 -27.92 -4.55 7.84
CA ILE A 31 -27.19 -3.79 6.82
C ILE A 31 -25.70 -3.66 7.16
N GLU A 32 -25.38 -3.27 8.39
CA GLU A 32 -23.99 -3.12 8.85
C GLU A 32 -23.21 -4.43 8.72
N ARG A 33 -23.81 -5.56 9.14
CA ARG A 33 -23.18 -6.88 9.00
C ARG A 33 -22.93 -7.24 7.55
N MET A 34 -23.87 -6.99 6.64
CA MET A 34 -23.68 -7.27 5.21
C MET A 34 -22.57 -6.39 4.61
N HIS A 35 -22.48 -5.13 5.01
CA HIS A 35 -21.41 -4.23 4.58
C HIS A 35 -20.02 -4.69 5.09
N LEU A 36 -19.93 -5.08 6.36
CA LEU A 36 -18.70 -5.61 6.94
C LEU A 36 -18.28 -6.93 6.30
N ILE A 37 -19.22 -7.86 6.05
CA ILE A 37 -18.94 -9.13 5.38
C ILE A 37 -18.45 -8.89 3.95
N ALA A 38 -19.03 -7.93 3.23
CA ALA A 38 -18.62 -7.56 1.88
C ALA A 38 -17.20 -7.00 1.84
N GLY A 39 -16.86 -6.06 2.73
CA GLY A 39 -15.52 -5.47 2.81
C GLY A 39 -14.46 -6.46 3.32
N PHE A 40 -14.77 -7.13 4.43
CA PHE A 40 -13.85 -8.09 5.06
C PHE A 40 -13.66 -9.34 4.20
N GLY A 41 -14.71 -9.82 3.54
CA GLY A 41 -14.65 -10.98 2.65
C GLY A 41 -13.69 -10.77 1.47
N LEU A 42 -13.70 -9.59 0.86
CA LEU A 42 -12.74 -9.26 -0.20
C LEU A 42 -11.30 -9.27 0.32
N SER A 43 -11.05 -8.61 1.46
CA SER A 43 -9.71 -8.55 2.07
C SER A 43 -9.21 -9.94 2.47
N LEU A 44 -10.07 -10.77 3.06
CA LEU A 44 -9.74 -12.13 3.48
C LEU A 44 -9.40 -13.02 2.28
N MET A 45 -10.19 -12.92 1.20
CA MET A 45 -9.93 -13.67 -0.03
C MET A 45 -8.58 -13.29 -0.65
N LEU A 46 -8.27 -11.99 -0.75
CA LEU A 46 -6.97 -11.54 -1.26
C LEU A 46 -5.82 -11.98 -0.35
N ALA A 47 -5.98 -11.84 0.96
CA ALA A 47 -4.99 -12.28 1.94
C ALA A 47 -4.71 -13.78 1.80
N ALA A 48 -5.75 -14.62 1.74
CA ALA A 48 -5.61 -16.06 1.58
C ALA A 48 -4.84 -16.43 0.31
N VAL A 49 -5.17 -15.80 -0.83
CA VAL A 49 -4.47 -16.05 -2.10
C VAL A 49 -3.01 -15.64 -2.01
N VAL A 50 -2.71 -14.47 -1.43
CA VAL A 50 -1.33 -13.99 -1.27
C VAL A 50 -0.54 -14.90 -0.32
N THR A 51 -1.13 -15.32 0.80
CA THR A 51 -0.50 -16.22 1.76
C THR A 51 -0.16 -17.56 1.14
N VAL A 52 -1.11 -18.21 0.44
CA VAL A 52 -0.84 -19.48 -0.25
C VAL A 52 0.23 -19.30 -1.32
N SER A 53 0.15 -18.23 -2.10
CA SER A 53 1.15 -17.92 -3.14
C SER A 53 2.54 -17.73 -2.55
N PHE A 54 2.67 -17.09 -1.39
CA PHE A 54 3.95 -16.89 -0.72
C PHE A 54 4.51 -18.18 -0.13
N LEU A 55 3.66 -18.97 0.54
CA LEU A 55 4.06 -20.25 1.15
C LEU A 55 4.58 -21.24 0.10
N VAL A 56 3.91 -21.34 -1.04
CA VAL A 56 4.29 -22.28 -2.11
C VAL A 56 5.37 -21.70 -3.03
N GLY A 57 5.32 -20.39 -3.32
CA GLY A 57 6.15 -19.77 -4.35
C GLY A 57 7.50 -19.21 -3.86
N SER A 58 7.69 -18.98 -2.56
CA SER A 58 8.89 -18.30 -2.04
C SER A 58 10.20 -18.99 -2.43
N ASN A 59 10.27 -20.33 -2.31
CA ASN A 59 11.45 -21.10 -2.68
C ASN A 59 11.74 -21.07 -4.19
N ALA A 60 10.69 -21.16 -5.01
CA ALA A 60 10.81 -21.10 -6.47
C ALA A 60 11.30 -19.72 -6.93
N VAL A 61 10.76 -18.64 -6.35
CA VAL A 61 11.21 -17.27 -6.62
C VAL A 61 12.66 -17.06 -6.20
N LYS A 62 13.07 -17.59 -5.05
CA LYS A 62 14.46 -17.47 -4.57
C LYS A 62 15.44 -18.17 -5.52
N SER A 63 15.17 -19.41 -5.91
CA SER A 63 16.01 -20.16 -6.86
C SER A 63 16.12 -19.47 -8.22
N LEU A 64 15.02 -18.87 -8.70
CA LEU A 64 15.03 -18.06 -9.91
C LEU A 64 15.92 -16.82 -9.77
N LEU A 65 15.82 -16.10 -8.66
CA LEU A 65 16.65 -14.91 -8.39
C LEU A 65 18.14 -15.24 -8.27
N ASP A 66 18.48 -16.40 -7.71
CA ASP A 66 19.87 -16.86 -7.57
C ASP A 66 20.50 -17.21 -8.93
N THR A 67 19.68 -17.59 -9.91
CA THR A 67 20.13 -17.89 -11.29
C THR A 67 20.34 -16.62 -12.14
N ILE A 68 19.76 -15.49 -11.73
CA ILE A 68 19.84 -14.22 -12.47
C ILE A 68 21.18 -13.51 -12.18
N PRO A 69 21.85 -12.89 -13.17
CA PRO A 69 23.06 -12.09 -12.96
C PRO A 69 22.86 -10.88 -12.03
N GLU A 70 23.89 -10.51 -11.27
CA GLU A 70 23.86 -9.38 -10.32
C GLU A 70 23.39 -8.05 -10.93
N PHE A 71 23.75 -7.77 -12.19
CA PHE A 71 23.30 -6.55 -12.88
C PHE A 71 21.78 -6.42 -12.97
N ILE A 72 21.08 -7.54 -13.22
CA ILE A 72 19.61 -7.54 -13.34
C ILE A 72 18.96 -7.45 -11.94
N LYS A 73 19.52 -8.16 -10.94
CA LYS A 73 19.08 -8.04 -9.53
C LYS A 73 19.19 -6.60 -9.03
N HIS A 74 20.32 -5.94 -9.32
CA HIS A 74 20.53 -4.55 -9.00
C HIS A 74 19.51 -3.64 -9.74
N GLY A 75 19.27 -3.89 -11.02
CA GLY A 75 18.24 -3.17 -11.80
C GLY A 75 16.85 -3.28 -11.19
N LEU A 76 16.44 -4.47 -10.74
CA LEU A 76 15.15 -4.70 -10.06
C LEU A 76 15.08 -3.95 -8.72
N SER A 77 16.16 -3.94 -7.94
CA SER A 77 16.24 -3.19 -6.67
C SER A 77 16.03 -1.69 -6.90
N VAL A 78 16.72 -1.11 -7.88
CA VAL A 78 16.53 0.30 -8.25
C VAL A 78 15.10 0.57 -8.74
N ALA A 79 14.55 -0.29 -9.60
CA ALA A 79 13.20 -0.12 -10.14
C ALA A 79 12.13 -0.15 -9.04
N THR A 80 12.22 -1.10 -8.11
CA THR A 80 11.29 -1.19 -6.96
C THR A 80 11.44 0.01 -6.02
N GLY A 81 12.65 0.55 -5.86
CA GLY A 81 12.92 1.77 -5.10
C GLY A 81 12.28 3.05 -5.67
N ILE A 82 11.97 3.07 -6.97
CA ILE A 82 11.34 4.24 -7.63
C ILE A 82 9.79 4.23 -7.49
N ILE A 83 9.18 3.08 -7.17
CA ILE A 83 7.71 2.94 -7.05
C ILE A 83 7.07 3.99 -6.10
N PRO A 84 7.64 4.30 -4.91
CA PRO A 84 7.10 5.35 -4.04
C PRO A 84 7.12 6.74 -4.69
N ALA A 85 8.18 7.08 -5.41
CA ALA A 85 8.29 8.36 -6.12
C ALA A 85 7.24 8.47 -7.23
N LEU A 86 6.98 7.38 -7.96
CA LEU A 86 5.89 7.30 -8.94
C LEU A 86 4.52 7.52 -8.28
N GLY A 87 4.30 6.97 -7.08
CA GLY A 87 3.09 7.19 -6.29
C GLY A 87 2.88 8.67 -5.94
N PHE A 88 3.92 9.34 -5.44
CA PHE A 88 3.87 10.78 -5.19
C PHE A 88 3.63 11.59 -6.45
N ALA A 89 4.22 11.21 -7.58
CA ALA A 89 3.97 11.87 -8.86
C ALA A 89 2.51 11.73 -9.31
N MET A 90 1.87 10.57 -9.13
CA MET A 90 0.45 10.38 -9.43
C MET A 90 -0.44 11.26 -8.56
N LEU A 91 -0.17 11.34 -7.26
CA LEU A 91 -0.89 12.22 -6.34
C LEU A 91 -0.68 13.69 -6.70
N ALA A 92 0.57 14.08 -6.96
CA ALA A 92 0.92 15.43 -7.39
C ALA A 92 0.19 15.81 -8.69
N ARG A 93 0.07 14.89 -9.65
CA ARG A 93 -0.68 15.13 -10.90
C ARG A 93 -2.17 15.40 -10.64
N LEU A 94 -2.77 14.80 -9.61
CA LEU A 94 -4.17 15.02 -9.25
C LEU A 94 -4.36 16.34 -8.48
N LEU A 95 -3.37 16.77 -7.71
CA LEU A 95 -3.46 17.91 -6.79
C LEU A 95 -2.94 19.22 -7.41
N ILE A 96 -1.88 19.16 -8.20
CA ILE A 96 -1.20 20.35 -8.71
C ILE A 96 -1.95 20.93 -9.90
N ASN A 97 -2.40 22.16 -9.72
CA ASN A 97 -2.86 23.05 -10.77
C ASN A 97 -2.02 24.34 -10.77
N LYS A 98 -2.15 25.16 -11.81
CA LYS A 98 -1.33 26.38 -11.98
C LYS A 98 -1.41 27.36 -10.80
N LYS A 99 -2.50 27.37 -10.03
CA LYS A 99 -2.69 28.26 -8.87
C LYS A 99 -2.03 27.73 -7.61
N VAL A 100 -2.02 26.40 -7.43
CA VAL A 100 -1.47 25.75 -6.21
C VAL A 100 -0.02 25.31 -6.34
N ALA A 101 0.52 25.23 -7.58
CA ALA A 101 1.91 24.87 -7.83
C ALA A 101 2.92 25.70 -7.02
N PRO A 102 2.80 27.04 -6.89
CA PRO A 102 3.73 27.83 -6.10
C PRO A 102 3.72 27.45 -4.61
N TYR A 103 2.55 27.14 -4.05
CA TYR A 103 2.42 26.71 -2.65
C TYR A 103 3.01 25.33 -2.40
N PHE A 104 2.90 24.42 -3.37
CA PHE A 104 3.54 23.10 -3.32
C PHE A 104 5.08 23.23 -3.26
N PHE A 105 5.66 24.05 -4.12
CA PHE A 105 7.12 24.28 -4.12
C PHE A 105 7.59 25.03 -2.86
N LEU A 106 6.82 26.01 -2.38
CA LEU A 106 7.13 26.71 -1.13
C LEU A 106 7.12 25.74 0.05
N GLY A 107 6.11 24.88 0.16
CA GLY A 107 6.02 23.85 1.19
C GLY A 107 7.17 22.84 1.11
N PHE A 108 7.57 22.43 -0.10
CA PHE A 108 8.72 21.54 -0.32
C PHE A 108 10.02 22.17 0.19
N VAL A 109 10.27 23.43 -0.15
CA VAL A 109 11.45 24.18 0.32
C VAL A 109 11.42 24.32 1.83
N LEU A 110 10.29 24.75 2.41
CA LEU A 110 10.16 24.89 3.86
C LEU A 110 10.45 23.57 4.59
N MET A 111 9.89 22.44 4.13
CA MET A 111 10.17 21.12 4.71
C MET A 111 11.66 20.75 4.61
N ALA A 112 12.26 20.89 3.42
CA ALA A 112 13.65 20.52 3.19
C ALA A 112 14.64 21.27 4.11
N TYR A 113 14.33 22.51 4.49
CA TYR A 113 15.15 23.30 5.40
C TYR A 113 14.79 23.13 6.88
N PHE A 114 13.51 22.94 7.23
CA PHE A 114 13.08 22.76 8.63
C PHE A 114 13.35 21.37 9.19
N GLU A 115 13.54 20.35 8.36
CA GLU A 115 13.80 18.98 8.82
C GLU A 115 15.24 18.76 9.35
N ASN A 116 16.12 19.77 9.27
CA ASN A 116 17.55 19.67 9.61
C ASN A 116 18.02 20.19 11.00
N PRO A 117 17.32 19.92 12.12
CA PRO A 117 18.01 19.83 13.41
C PRO A 117 17.96 18.45 14.06
N GLY A 118 16.98 17.59 13.74
CA GLY A 118 16.76 16.33 14.46
C GLY A 118 17.62 15.15 14.00
N ASP A 119 17.92 15.06 12.70
CA ASP A 119 18.58 13.89 12.12
C ASP A 119 20.11 13.85 12.40
N ARG A 120 20.70 15.02 12.67
CA ARG A 120 22.10 15.12 13.14
C ARG A 120 22.35 14.47 14.51
N TYR A 121 21.33 14.35 15.37
CA TYR A 121 21.48 13.71 16.70
C TYR A 121 21.31 12.20 16.67
N ARG A 122 20.71 11.64 15.61
CA ARG A 122 20.48 10.18 15.48
C ARG A 122 21.74 9.45 15.01
N HIS A 123 22.57 10.11 14.20
CA HIS A 123 23.86 9.58 13.79
C HIS A 123 24.91 9.59 14.92
N SER A 124 24.91 10.59 15.82
CA SER A 124 25.88 10.67 16.93
C SER A 124 25.60 9.73 18.11
N ARG A 125 24.35 9.30 18.34
CA ARG A 125 24.05 8.30 19.39
C ARG A 125 24.46 6.87 19.04
N ARG A 126 24.59 6.53 17.75
CA ARG A 126 25.10 5.21 17.32
C ARG A 126 26.59 5.02 17.59
N TYR A 127 27.36 6.12 17.71
CA TYR A 127 28.80 6.06 18.04
C TYR A 127 29.10 6.18 19.53
N ARG A 128 28.13 6.60 20.35
CA ARG A 128 28.32 6.81 21.81
C ARG A 128 27.71 5.71 22.69
N GLY A 129 27.01 4.73 22.10
CA GLY A 129 26.38 3.61 22.82
C GLY A 129 27.14 2.28 22.76
N GLY A 130 28.32 2.22 22.13
CA GLY A 130 29.09 0.99 21.89
C GLY A 130 30.42 0.91 22.66
N GLY A 131 30.62 1.75 23.68
CA GLY A 131 31.83 1.76 24.50
C GLY A 131 31.46 1.94 25.95
N HIS A 132 31.11 0.84 26.62
CA HIS A 132 31.28 0.53 28.05
C HIS A 132 30.35 -0.63 28.41
N GLY A 133 30.94 -1.75 28.82
CA GLY A 133 30.26 -2.97 29.28
C GLY A 133 30.90 -4.21 28.70
#